data_AF-A0A5C9F044-F1
#
_entry.id   AF-A0A5C9F044-F1
#
_cell.length_a   1.000
_cell.length_b   1.000
_cell.length_c   1.000
_cell.angle_alpha   90.00
_cell.angle_beta   90.00
_cell.angle_gamma   90.00
#
_symmetry.space_group_name_H-M   'P 1'
#
loop_
_entity.id
_entity.type
_entity.pdbx_description
1 polymer ?
#
loop_
_entity_poly.entity_id
_entity_poly.type
_entity_poly.pdbx_seq_one_letter_code
_entity_poly.pdbx_strand_id
1 'polypeptide(L)'
;MSDGNKIKKELRKILIPCRTVLELEALTSLYLTESNFKKIKEIARYSPTSERLINLLDVEGTPLYENIVRFFIDHALPKIKAIRTETRDHSKTHRKGDFLTFKSNTCLYLALHRLKFKFLVIKSIIDQFKNHKFDLEKFNIEKQQKYTSFLTALADLYHQLNLSNIEIMFPQKKVSERLKKLMDNEDAVTAEKLLNLITSKKFSEKTNIIKFIMREIKASLFVCKIMLAQMDINDPFCITRKRIIDAEEIMVSNDFIPELIPALARGLRHSNEQVLNHCSDAFYFLLDEVLLGINNAIKTASRNKLELELYELIFDTQQILQN
;
A
#
# COMPACT_ATOMS: atom_id res chain seq x y z
N MET A 1 -18.41 24.91 -2.98
CA MET A 1 -17.26 24.53 -2.13
C MET A 1 -16.94 23.09 -2.44
N SER A 2 -15.80 22.83 -3.11
CA SER A 2 -15.56 21.57 -3.83
C SER A 2 -15.45 20.35 -2.92
N ASP A 3 -16.02 19.22 -3.36
CA ASP A 3 -16.01 17.92 -2.66
C ASP A 3 -14.60 17.49 -2.19
N GLY A 4 -13.56 17.90 -2.90
CA GLY A 4 -12.15 17.66 -2.52
C GLY A 4 -11.75 18.22 -1.14
N ASN A 5 -12.37 19.32 -0.66
CA ASN A 5 -12.09 19.85 0.68
C ASN A 5 -12.77 19.04 1.81
N LYS A 6 -13.88 18.36 1.51
CA LYS A 6 -14.60 17.50 2.46
C LYS A 6 -13.87 16.17 2.65
N ILE A 7 -13.46 15.54 1.54
CA ILE A 7 -12.65 14.32 1.49
C ILE A 7 -11.33 14.50 2.26
N LYS A 8 -10.59 15.59 1.99
CA LYS A 8 -9.36 15.93 2.72
C LYS A 8 -9.58 16.08 4.23
N LYS A 9 -10.74 16.59 4.67
CA LYS A 9 -11.04 16.78 6.10
C LYS A 9 -11.36 15.47 6.81
N GLU A 10 -11.96 14.49 6.14
CA GLU A 10 -12.27 13.17 6.70
C GLU A 10 -11.03 12.27 6.75
N LEU A 11 -10.23 12.23 5.68
CA LEU A 11 -8.95 11.51 5.65
C LEU A 11 -7.98 12.01 6.72
N ARG A 12 -7.94 13.33 6.99
CA ARG A 12 -7.13 13.91 8.08
C ARG A 12 -7.51 13.41 9.47
N LYS A 13 -8.80 13.13 9.72
CA LYS A 13 -9.27 12.59 11.02
C LYS A 13 -8.86 11.12 11.19
N ILE A 14 -8.69 10.40 10.08
CA ILE A 14 -8.27 9.00 10.02
C ILE A 14 -6.74 8.87 10.14
N LEU A 15 -5.98 9.83 9.61
CA LEU A 15 -4.52 9.71 9.55
C LEU A 15 -3.81 9.87 10.88
N ILE A 16 -4.20 10.84 11.71
CA ILE A 16 -3.52 11.11 12.99
C ILE A 16 -3.37 9.82 13.84
N PRO A 17 -4.39 8.96 13.99
CA PRO A 17 -4.23 7.69 14.70
C PRO A 17 -3.52 6.58 13.91
N CYS A 18 -3.36 6.71 12.59
CA CYS A 18 -2.89 5.62 11.71
C CYS A 18 -1.58 5.92 10.98
N ARG A 19 -0.92 7.05 11.29
CA ARG A 19 0.41 7.42 10.76
C ARG A 19 1.45 6.31 10.94
N THR A 20 1.38 5.58 12.03
CA THR A 20 2.24 4.44 12.35
C THR A 20 2.22 3.33 11.27
N VAL A 21 1.13 3.18 10.51
CA VAL A 21 1.07 2.28 9.35
C VAL A 21 2.08 2.70 8.28
N LEU A 22 2.16 4.01 8.00
CA LEU A 22 3.11 4.57 7.05
C LEU A 22 4.55 4.45 7.54
N GLU A 23 4.77 4.68 8.84
CA GLU A 23 6.09 4.60 9.47
C GLU A 23 6.65 3.18 9.41
N LEU A 24 5.84 2.18 9.77
CA LEU A 24 6.26 0.79 9.67
C LEU A 24 6.43 0.33 8.21
N GLU A 25 5.55 0.79 7.30
CA GLU A 25 5.70 0.50 5.87
C GLU A 25 7.02 1.08 5.32
N ALA A 26 7.37 2.31 5.70
CA ALA A 26 8.61 2.96 5.31
C ALA A 26 9.83 2.19 5.83
N LEU A 27 9.81 1.82 7.12
CA LEU A 27 10.90 1.07 7.75
C LEU A 27 11.07 -0.32 7.12
N THR A 28 9.96 -1.02 6.86
CA THR A 28 9.97 -2.32 6.18
C THR A 28 10.49 -2.19 4.75
N SER A 29 10.09 -1.13 4.03
CA SER A 29 10.60 -0.83 2.69
C SER A 29 12.11 -0.59 2.72
N LEU A 30 12.63 0.15 3.71
CA LEU A 30 14.06 0.38 3.87
C LEU A 30 14.81 -0.94 4.09
N TYR A 31 14.35 -1.78 5.03
CA TYR A 31 14.92 -3.11 5.29
C TYR A 31 14.98 -3.98 4.03
N LEU A 32 13.91 -4.00 3.23
CA LEU A 32 13.83 -4.78 1.99
C LEU A 32 14.74 -4.27 0.87
N THR A 33 15.49 -3.18 1.08
CA THR A 33 16.56 -2.75 0.17
C THR A 33 17.75 -3.71 0.23
N GLU A 34 18.07 -4.21 1.41
CA GLU A 34 19.24 -5.05 1.67
C GLU A 34 18.86 -6.49 2.04
N SER A 35 17.55 -6.79 2.18
CA SER A 35 17.02 -8.09 2.62
C SER A 35 15.91 -8.66 1.73
N ASN A 36 15.70 -9.98 1.84
CA ASN A 36 14.67 -10.71 1.08
C ASN A 36 13.37 -10.80 1.87
N PHE A 37 12.23 -10.52 1.21
CA PHE A 37 10.89 -10.64 1.77
C PHE A 37 10.58 -12.00 2.40
N LYS A 38 11.16 -13.09 1.89
CA LYS A 38 10.99 -14.44 2.47
C LYS A 38 11.37 -14.49 3.95
N LYS A 39 12.32 -13.67 4.41
CA LYS A 39 12.76 -13.63 5.82
C LYS A 39 11.68 -13.10 6.77
N ILE A 40 10.77 -12.24 6.28
CA ILE A 40 9.78 -11.55 7.12
C ILE A 40 8.34 -12.05 6.89
N LYS A 41 8.06 -12.72 5.76
CA LYS A 41 6.72 -13.17 5.36
C LYS A 41 6.02 -14.06 6.40
N GLU A 42 6.76 -14.96 7.04
CA GLU A 42 6.23 -15.94 7.99
C GLU A 42 5.87 -15.34 9.35
N ILE A 43 6.58 -14.28 9.76
CA ILE A 43 6.35 -13.63 11.06
C ILE A 43 4.98 -12.94 11.10
N ALA A 44 4.53 -12.46 9.95
CA ALA A 44 3.22 -11.82 9.83
C ALA A 44 2.05 -12.78 10.11
N ARG A 45 2.28 -14.09 10.23
CA ARG A 45 1.25 -15.08 10.60
C ARG A 45 0.97 -15.17 12.10
N TYR A 46 1.84 -14.62 12.96
CA TYR A 46 1.83 -14.92 14.40
C TYR A 46 1.76 -13.69 15.32
N SER A 47 1.43 -12.49 14.82
CA SER A 47 1.42 -11.23 15.60
C SER A 47 2.71 -11.03 16.44
N PRO A 48 3.81 -10.54 15.84
CA PRO A 48 5.11 -10.47 16.52
C PRO A 48 5.11 -9.52 17.73
N THR A 49 6.00 -9.80 18.68
CA THR A 49 6.39 -8.82 19.72
C THR A 49 7.25 -7.71 19.11
N SER A 50 7.30 -6.55 19.78
CA SER A 50 8.12 -5.42 19.34
C SER A 50 9.61 -5.78 19.29
N GLU A 51 10.14 -6.46 20.32
CA GLU A 51 11.53 -6.96 20.35
C GLU A 51 11.85 -7.87 19.17
N ARG A 52 10.97 -8.84 18.87
CA ARG A 52 11.19 -9.76 17.75
C ARG A 52 11.23 -9.01 16.42
N LEU A 53 10.39 -8.00 16.25
CA LEU A 53 10.35 -7.22 15.02
C LEU A 53 11.54 -6.24 14.91
N ILE A 54 12.01 -5.67 16.02
CA ILE A 54 13.24 -4.85 16.08
C ILE A 54 14.44 -5.66 15.62
N ASN A 55 14.64 -6.84 16.21
CA ASN A 55 15.77 -7.71 15.88
C ASN A 55 15.72 -8.19 14.43
N LEU A 56 14.53 -8.48 13.92
CA LEU A 56 14.34 -8.93 12.53
C LEU A 56 14.65 -7.84 11.50
N LEU A 57 14.19 -6.62 11.77
CA LEU A 57 14.42 -5.48 10.89
C LEU A 57 15.85 -4.94 11.01
N ASP A 58 16.65 -5.47 11.93
CA ASP A 58 18.04 -5.06 12.19
C ASP A 58 18.14 -3.56 12.49
N VAL A 59 17.24 -3.08 13.37
CA VAL A 59 17.12 -1.66 13.73
C VAL A 59 17.49 -1.37 15.18
N GLU A 60 18.08 -2.36 15.86
CA GLU A 60 18.57 -2.23 17.23
C GLU A 60 19.65 -1.14 17.31
N GLY A 61 19.60 -0.33 18.37
CA GLY A 61 20.53 0.78 18.55
C GLY A 61 20.17 2.03 17.75
N THR A 62 19.06 2.04 17.02
CA THR A 62 18.50 3.25 16.39
C THR A 62 17.19 3.65 17.08
N PRO A 63 17.21 4.55 18.08
CA PRO A 63 16.04 4.89 18.90
C PRO A 63 14.80 5.29 18.08
N LEU A 64 15.01 6.04 16.99
CA LEU A 64 13.94 6.42 16.05
C LEU A 64 13.18 5.21 15.49
N TYR A 65 13.91 4.20 15.01
CA TYR A 65 13.34 3.02 14.36
C TYR A 65 12.74 2.06 15.38
N GLU A 66 13.39 1.88 16.52
CA GLU A 66 12.81 1.12 17.64
C GLU A 66 11.47 1.71 18.09
N ASN A 67 11.38 3.04 18.22
CA ASN A 67 10.16 3.72 18.62
C ASN A 67 9.03 3.55 17.60
N ILE A 68 9.34 3.54 16.30
CA ILE A 68 8.35 3.23 15.25
C ILE A 68 7.77 1.82 15.47
N VAL A 69 8.66 0.83 15.68
CA VAL A 69 8.25 -0.57 15.88
C VAL A 69 7.44 -0.75 17.16
N ARG A 70 7.94 -0.24 18.30
CA ARG A 70 7.24 -0.33 19.60
C ARG A 70 5.90 0.39 19.56
N PHE A 71 5.82 1.58 18.97
CA PHE A 71 4.54 2.29 18.88
C PHE A 71 3.54 1.51 18.00
N PHE A 72 3.98 0.96 16.87
CA PHE A 72 3.11 0.15 16.04
C PHE A 72 2.62 -1.10 16.76
N ILE A 73 3.53 -1.93 17.29
CA ILE A 73 3.19 -3.23 17.89
C ILE A 73 2.49 -3.08 19.24
N ASP A 74 2.96 -2.19 20.10
CA ASP A 74 2.49 -2.14 21.49
C ASP A 74 1.30 -1.20 21.66
N HIS A 75 1.06 -0.27 20.71
CA HIS A 75 -0.02 0.72 20.83
C HIS A 75 -1.01 0.73 19.68
N ALA A 76 -0.59 0.53 18.43
CA ALA A 76 -1.48 0.59 17.27
C ALA A 76 -2.17 -0.75 17.02
N LEU A 77 -1.39 -1.84 17.00
CA LEU A 77 -1.86 -3.19 16.75
C LEU A 77 -2.93 -3.65 17.76
N PRO A 78 -2.81 -3.43 19.09
CA PRO A 78 -3.79 -3.91 20.07
C PRO A 78 -5.15 -3.20 19.98
N LYS A 79 -5.24 -2.07 19.27
CA LYS A 79 -6.50 -1.35 19.03
C LYS A 79 -7.37 -2.03 17.97
N ILE A 80 -6.79 -2.92 17.16
CA ILE A 80 -7.50 -3.68 16.14
C ILE A 80 -8.33 -4.75 16.85
N LYS A 81 -9.64 -4.76 16.56
CA LYS A 81 -10.58 -5.71 17.16
C LYS A 81 -10.65 -6.99 16.34
N ALA A 82 -10.42 -8.11 17.00
CA ALA A 82 -10.55 -9.44 16.40
C ALA A 82 -11.98 -9.77 15.94
N ILE A 83 -12.07 -10.70 14.99
CA ILE A 83 -13.35 -11.29 14.57
C ILE A 83 -13.75 -12.37 15.60
N ARG A 84 -14.01 -11.99 16.86
CA ARG A 84 -14.60 -12.94 17.81
C ARG A 84 -16.00 -13.34 17.35
N THR A 85 -16.20 -14.63 17.12
CA THR A 85 -17.48 -15.35 17.13
C THR A 85 -18.04 -15.34 18.55
N GLU A 86 -18.75 -14.29 18.94
CA GLU A 86 -19.59 -14.39 20.14
C GLU A 86 -20.83 -15.22 19.79
N THR A 87 -20.79 -16.53 20.07
CA THR A 87 -22.01 -17.24 20.48
C THR A 87 -22.47 -16.59 21.78
N ARG A 88 -23.40 -15.63 21.68
CA ARG A 88 -24.06 -15.05 22.84
C ARG A 88 -25.56 -15.11 22.63
N ASP A 89 -26.19 -15.81 23.57
CA ASP A 89 -27.60 -16.08 23.73
C ASP A 89 -28.54 -15.01 23.18
N HIS A 90 -29.57 -15.52 22.50
CA HIS A 90 -30.73 -14.76 22.08
C HIS A 90 -31.59 -14.40 23.29
N SER A 91 -31.20 -13.39 24.05
CA SER A 91 -32.11 -12.69 24.94
C SER A 91 -31.83 -11.20 24.93
N LYS A 92 -32.61 -10.49 24.09
CA LYS A 92 -32.92 -9.05 24.14
C LYS A 92 -31.73 -8.09 24.30
N THR A 93 -31.41 -7.38 23.22
CA THR A 93 -31.34 -5.89 23.18
C THR A 93 -30.77 -5.45 21.82
N HIS A 94 -31.36 -4.40 21.23
CA HIS A 94 -30.89 -3.78 19.99
C HIS A 94 -29.39 -3.50 20.04
N ARG A 95 -28.60 -4.23 19.25
CA ARG A 95 -27.13 -4.10 19.23
C ARG A 95 -26.73 -2.90 18.36
N LYS A 96 -26.23 -1.84 19.01
CA LYS A 96 -25.39 -0.76 18.44
C LYS A 96 -24.08 -1.34 17.87
N GLY A 97 -24.15 -2.08 16.77
CA GLY A 97 -23.02 -2.81 16.16
C GLY A 97 -22.49 -2.22 14.85
N ASP A 98 -22.91 -1.00 14.49
CA ASP A 98 -22.86 -0.57 13.07
C ASP A 98 -21.79 0.45 12.70
N PHE A 99 -21.15 1.13 13.67
CA PHE A 99 -20.12 2.15 13.40
C PHE A 99 -18.80 1.89 14.14
N LEU A 100 -18.83 0.99 15.13
CA LEU A 100 -17.70 0.74 16.04
C LEU A 100 -16.57 -0.06 15.39
N THR A 101 -16.87 -1.01 14.49
CA THR A 101 -15.84 -1.86 13.86
C THR A 101 -15.02 -1.10 12.83
N PHE A 102 -15.65 -0.23 12.02
CA PHE A 102 -14.93 0.62 11.07
C PHE A 102 -13.99 1.59 11.78
N LYS A 103 -14.49 2.29 12.81
CA LYS A 103 -13.68 3.20 13.64
C LYS A 103 -12.55 2.48 14.37
N SER A 104 -12.81 1.32 14.97
CA SER A 104 -11.77 0.57 15.71
C SER A 104 -10.69 0.00 14.79
N ASN A 105 -11.04 -0.39 13.56
CA ASN A 105 -10.09 -1.00 12.62
C ASN A 105 -9.62 -0.02 11.53
N THR A 106 -9.80 1.28 11.74
CA THR A 106 -9.45 2.34 10.77
C THR A 106 -8.03 2.18 10.22
N CYS A 107 -7.06 1.82 11.08
CA CYS A 107 -5.67 1.68 10.65
C CYS A 107 -5.44 0.47 9.74
N LEU A 108 -6.18 -0.62 9.94
CA LEU A 108 -6.15 -1.76 9.03
C LEU A 108 -6.74 -1.37 7.66
N TYR A 109 -7.87 -0.65 7.66
CA TYR A 109 -8.45 -0.17 6.41
C TYR A 109 -7.53 0.81 5.68
N LEU A 110 -6.75 1.63 6.40
CA LEU A 110 -5.70 2.45 5.80
C LEU A 110 -4.59 1.59 5.17
N ALA A 111 -4.12 0.55 5.85
CA ALA A 111 -3.11 -0.35 5.31
C ALA A 111 -3.60 -1.05 4.03
N LEU A 112 -4.82 -1.61 4.05
CA LEU A 112 -5.45 -2.27 2.90
C LEU A 112 -5.71 -1.29 1.74
N HIS A 113 -6.13 -0.07 2.05
CA HIS A 113 -6.31 0.99 1.06
C HIS A 113 -4.99 1.27 0.33
N ARG A 114 -3.89 1.43 1.07
CA ARG A 114 -2.57 1.71 0.48
C ARG A 114 -2.07 0.57 -0.39
N LEU A 115 -2.23 -0.67 0.06
CA LEU A 115 -1.89 -1.83 -0.75
C LEU A 115 -2.68 -1.84 -2.06
N LYS A 116 -4.01 -1.67 -1.99
CA LYS A 116 -4.87 -1.60 -3.18
C LYS A 116 -4.49 -0.45 -4.11
N PHE A 117 -4.23 0.72 -3.53
CA PHE A 117 -3.87 1.93 -4.27
C PHE A 117 -2.62 1.73 -5.12
N LYS A 118 -1.57 1.09 -4.60
CA LYS A 118 -0.33 0.84 -5.37
C LYS A 118 -0.59 0.01 -6.63
N PHE A 119 -1.44 -1.00 -6.56
CA PHE A 119 -1.84 -1.78 -7.74
C PHE A 119 -2.68 -0.96 -8.73
N LEU A 120 -3.61 -0.15 -8.23
CA LEU A 120 -4.43 0.72 -9.08
C LEU A 120 -3.63 1.86 -9.73
N VAL A 121 -2.55 2.34 -9.11
CA VAL A 121 -1.61 3.27 -9.74
C VAL A 121 -0.96 2.63 -10.96
N ILE A 122 -0.42 1.41 -10.81
CA ILE A 122 0.21 0.68 -11.92
C ILE A 122 -0.82 0.44 -13.03
N LYS A 123 -2.04 0.04 -12.67
CA LYS A 123 -3.15 -0.11 -13.61
C LYS A 123 -3.43 1.19 -14.38
N SER A 124 -3.60 2.31 -13.68
CA SER A 124 -3.89 3.60 -14.30
C SER A 124 -2.81 3.99 -15.32
N ILE A 125 -1.54 3.78 -14.97
CA ILE A 125 -0.41 4.04 -15.88
C ILE A 125 -0.52 3.15 -17.14
N ILE A 126 -0.76 1.85 -16.97
CA ILE A 126 -0.88 0.91 -18.12
C ILE A 126 -2.12 1.21 -18.97
N ASP A 127 -3.26 1.55 -18.36
CA ASP A 127 -4.48 1.97 -19.06
C ASP A 127 -4.21 3.21 -19.92
N GLN A 128 -3.55 4.22 -19.36
CA GLN A 128 -3.17 5.42 -20.10
C GLN A 128 -2.28 5.07 -21.30
N PHE A 129 -1.29 4.19 -21.12
CA PHE A 129 -0.47 3.72 -22.24
C PHE A 129 -1.29 3.00 -23.31
N LYS A 130 -2.15 2.06 -22.92
CA LYS A 130 -3.00 1.29 -23.84
C LYS A 130 -3.96 2.19 -24.62
N ASN A 131 -4.59 3.16 -23.94
CA ASN A 131 -5.51 4.12 -24.55
C ASN A 131 -4.83 5.02 -25.59
N HIS A 132 -3.53 5.31 -25.41
CA HIS A 132 -2.72 6.05 -26.39
C HIS A 132 -2.03 5.13 -27.40
N LYS A 133 -2.53 3.90 -27.58
CA LYS A 133 -1.97 2.90 -28.50
C LYS A 133 -0.47 2.66 -28.27
N PHE A 134 -0.07 2.65 -27.01
CA PHE A 134 1.30 2.36 -26.60
C PHE A 134 2.34 3.40 -27.08
N ASP A 135 1.90 4.62 -27.40
CA ASP A 135 2.76 5.69 -27.86
C ASP A 135 3.30 6.54 -26.68
N LEU A 136 4.63 6.48 -26.47
CA LEU A 136 5.34 7.24 -25.43
C LEU A 136 5.33 8.75 -25.67
N GLU A 137 5.22 9.22 -26.92
CA GLU A 137 5.19 10.65 -27.22
C GLU A 137 3.81 11.25 -26.95
N LYS A 138 2.76 10.42 -27.08
CA LYS A 138 1.39 10.79 -26.72
C LYS A 138 1.12 10.64 -25.22
N PHE A 139 2.02 9.98 -24.52
CA PHE A 139 1.92 9.75 -23.09
C PHE A 139 2.27 11.02 -22.32
N ASN A 140 1.31 11.55 -21.54
CA ASN A 140 1.50 12.70 -20.64
C ASN A 140 1.80 14.06 -21.35
N ILE A 141 1.20 14.28 -22.54
CA ILE A 141 1.33 15.55 -23.31
C ILE A 141 1.02 16.78 -22.44
N GLU A 142 0.04 16.68 -21.54
CA GLU A 142 -0.41 17.78 -20.68
C GLU A 142 0.66 18.28 -19.71
N LYS A 143 1.61 17.44 -19.29
CA LYS A 143 2.69 17.81 -18.36
C LYS A 143 4.01 18.16 -19.05
N GLN A 144 4.06 18.18 -20.38
CA GLN A 144 5.27 18.47 -21.19
C GLN A 144 6.51 17.63 -20.84
N GLN A 145 6.35 16.50 -20.16
CA GLN A 145 7.46 15.62 -19.77
C GLN A 145 7.70 14.59 -20.87
N LYS A 146 8.88 14.67 -21.52
CA LYS A 146 9.34 13.64 -22.46
C LYS A 146 10.08 12.54 -21.71
N TYR A 147 9.58 11.31 -21.78
CA TYR A 147 10.24 10.15 -21.21
C TYR A 147 11.10 9.41 -22.24
N THR A 148 12.28 8.95 -21.81
CA THR A 148 13.19 8.17 -22.68
C THR A 148 12.81 6.69 -22.80
N SER A 149 11.95 6.20 -21.91
CA SER A 149 11.45 4.82 -21.92
C SER A 149 10.19 4.67 -21.07
N PHE A 150 9.42 3.61 -21.32
CA PHE A 150 8.26 3.25 -20.48
C PHE A 150 8.62 3.02 -19.02
N LEU A 151 9.75 2.37 -18.73
CA LEU A 151 10.17 2.15 -17.34
C LEU A 151 10.43 3.46 -16.59
N THR A 152 11.04 4.45 -17.25
CA THR A 152 11.25 5.78 -16.65
C THR A 152 9.92 6.51 -16.45
N ALA A 153 9.00 6.43 -17.40
CA ALA A 153 7.67 7.02 -17.28
C ALA A 153 6.88 6.39 -16.12
N LEU A 154 6.90 5.06 -16.03
CA LEU A 154 6.29 4.30 -14.95
C LEU A 154 6.87 4.70 -13.60
N ALA A 155 8.20 4.79 -13.46
CA ALA A 155 8.85 5.15 -12.21
C ALA A 155 8.42 6.54 -11.73
N ASP A 156 8.45 7.52 -12.63
CA ASP A 156 8.14 8.91 -12.31
C ASP A 156 6.67 9.09 -11.95
N LEU A 157 5.76 8.52 -12.74
CA LEU A 157 4.33 8.61 -12.46
C LEU A 157 3.92 7.82 -11.22
N TYR A 158 4.41 6.60 -11.06
CA TYR A 158 4.14 5.80 -9.86
C TYR A 158 4.60 6.56 -8.61
N HIS A 159 5.78 7.19 -8.67
CA HIS A 159 6.26 8.02 -7.59
C HIS A 159 5.39 9.26 -7.35
N GLN A 160 5.02 10.01 -8.39
CA GLN A 160 4.19 11.21 -8.27
C GLN A 160 2.80 10.89 -7.69
N LEU A 161 2.16 9.82 -8.16
CA LEU A 161 0.84 9.39 -7.70
C LEU A 161 0.88 8.86 -6.27
N ASN A 162 1.90 8.09 -5.90
CA ASN A 162 2.08 7.63 -4.52
C ASN A 162 2.40 8.81 -3.59
N LEU A 163 3.23 9.77 -4.00
CA LEU A 163 3.49 10.99 -3.25
C LEU A 163 2.22 11.82 -3.06
N SER A 164 1.42 12.03 -4.11
CA SER A 164 0.15 12.75 -4.04
C SER A 164 -0.81 12.09 -3.03
N ASN A 165 -0.86 10.75 -3.01
CA ASN A 165 -1.62 10.00 -2.04
C ASN A 165 -1.12 10.23 -0.61
N ILE A 166 0.19 10.18 -0.42
CA ILE A 166 0.83 10.46 0.87
C ILE A 166 0.61 11.91 1.31
N GLU A 167 0.63 12.90 0.43
CA GLU A 167 0.43 14.32 0.76
C GLU A 167 -1.04 14.65 1.10
N ILE A 168 -2.00 14.01 0.41
CA ILE A 168 -3.42 14.10 0.78
C ILE A 168 -3.64 13.50 2.18
N MET A 169 -2.98 12.37 2.42
CA MET A 169 -2.93 11.71 3.73
C MET A 169 -2.21 12.58 4.76
N PHE A 170 -1.12 13.24 4.40
CA PHE A 170 -0.20 14.00 5.25
C PHE A 170 -0.14 15.48 4.82
N PRO A 171 -1.18 16.28 5.08
CA PRO A 171 -1.11 17.68 4.75
C PRO A 171 -0.11 18.36 5.67
N GLN A 172 0.94 18.95 5.08
CA GLN A 172 1.89 19.78 5.81
C GLN A 172 1.11 20.91 6.49
N LYS A 173 0.84 20.79 7.80
CA LYS A 173 0.50 21.99 8.58
C LYS A 173 1.72 22.91 8.51
N LYS A 174 1.51 24.21 8.29
CA LYS A 174 2.54 25.21 8.58
C LYS A 174 2.83 25.15 10.07
N VAL A 175 3.81 24.34 10.45
CA VAL A 175 4.34 24.27 11.82
C VAL A 175 5.10 25.57 12.05
N SER A 176 4.78 26.29 13.13
CA SER A 176 5.51 27.51 13.49
C SER A 176 6.99 27.18 13.72
N GLU A 177 7.91 28.11 13.40
CA GLU A 177 9.35 27.88 13.57
C GLU A 177 9.73 27.46 14.99
N ARG A 178 9.02 27.98 15.99
CA ARG A 178 9.20 27.59 17.40
C ARG A 178 8.88 26.13 17.66
N LEU A 179 7.79 25.62 17.08
CA LEU A 179 7.41 24.22 17.23
C LEU A 179 8.32 23.30 16.38
N LYS A 180 8.78 23.78 15.21
CA LYS A 180 9.82 23.07 14.43
C LYS A 180 11.08 22.88 15.26
N LYS A 181 11.62 23.93 15.88
CA LYS A 181 12.82 23.86 16.75
C LYS A 181 12.65 22.93 17.96
N LEU A 182 11.44 22.81 18.51
CA LEU A 182 11.13 21.87 19.60
C LEU A 182 10.96 20.42 19.12
N MET A 183 10.61 20.22 17.85
CA MET A 183 10.47 18.91 17.19
C MET A 183 11.76 18.46 16.49
N ASP A 184 12.76 19.33 16.41
CA ASP A 184 14.07 19.10 15.80
C ASP A 184 14.95 18.31 16.77
N ASN A 185 14.53 17.08 17.06
CA ASN A 185 15.30 16.08 17.75
C ASN A 185 15.59 14.94 16.76
N GLU A 186 16.81 14.40 16.80
CA GLU A 186 17.23 13.24 15.99
C GLU A 186 16.27 12.06 16.17
N ASP A 187 15.77 11.87 17.39
CA ASP A 187 14.86 10.78 17.78
C ASP A 187 13.39 10.98 17.35
N ALA A 188 13.00 12.19 16.93
CA ALA A 188 11.61 12.49 16.58
C ALA A 188 11.25 12.04 15.16
N VAL A 189 10.14 11.31 15.01
CA VAL A 189 9.57 10.95 13.69
C VAL A 189 8.80 12.16 13.15
N THR A 190 9.44 12.97 12.30
CA THR A 190 8.79 14.11 11.63
C THR A 190 8.16 13.70 10.31
N ALA A 191 7.22 14.52 9.83
CA ALA A 191 6.56 14.37 8.54
C ALA A 191 7.56 14.24 7.38
N GLU A 192 8.57 15.10 7.43
CA GLU A 192 9.61 15.25 6.43
C GLU A 192 10.55 14.05 6.45
N LYS A 193 11.00 13.61 7.64
CA LYS A 193 11.78 12.37 7.78
C LYS A 193 11.02 11.15 7.25
N LEU A 194 9.73 11.03 7.57
CA LEU A 194 8.89 9.94 7.08
C LEU A 194 8.74 10.01 5.55
N LEU A 195 8.49 11.19 5.01
CA LEU A 195 8.39 11.40 3.58
C LEU A 195 9.71 11.00 2.90
N ASN A 196 10.86 11.47 3.40
CA ASN A 196 12.19 11.09 2.91
C ASN A 196 12.47 9.58 3.00
N LEU A 197 11.99 8.89 4.04
CA LEU A 197 12.11 7.44 4.16
C LEU A 197 11.28 6.72 3.09
N ILE A 198 10.02 7.10 2.91
CA ILE A 198 9.11 6.50 1.91
C ILE A 198 9.57 6.84 0.49
N THR A 199 10.05 8.06 0.27
CA THR A 199 10.52 8.57 -1.02
C THR A 199 12.01 8.33 -1.25
N SER A 200 12.68 7.54 -0.39
CA SER A 200 14.12 7.24 -0.55
C SER A 200 14.36 6.47 -1.85
N LYS A 201 14.66 7.25 -2.89
CA LYS A 201 15.00 6.79 -4.23
C LYS A 201 16.47 6.40 -4.26
N LYS A 202 16.76 5.10 -4.34
CA LYS A 202 18.03 4.64 -4.91
C LYS A 202 17.81 4.27 -6.38
N PHE A 203 17.75 5.26 -7.27
CA PHE A 203 17.69 5.04 -8.73
C PHE A 203 19.05 5.24 -9.37
N SER A 204 20.03 4.42 -9.01
CA SER A 204 21.29 4.36 -9.78
C SER A 204 21.11 3.66 -11.13
N GLU A 205 20.15 2.74 -11.26
CA GLU A 205 19.95 1.91 -12.45
C GLU A 205 18.48 1.66 -12.79
N LYS A 206 18.15 1.49 -14.08
CA LYS A 206 16.78 1.19 -14.57
C LYS A 206 16.23 -0.13 -14.00
N THR A 207 17.11 -1.09 -13.72
CA THR A 207 16.81 -2.39 -13.08
C THR A 207 16.27 -2.23 -11.66
N ASN A 208 16.54 -1.09 -11.00
CA ASN A 208 16.10 -0.82 -9.63
C ASN A 208 14.68 -0.23 -9.55
N ILE A 209 14.09 0.20 -10.68
CA ILE A 209 12.70 0.71 -10.73
C ILE A 209 11.70 -0.35 -10.29
N ILE A 210 11.77 -1.53 -10.92
CA ILE A 210 10.89 -2.66 -10.61
C ILE A 210 11.12 -3.14 -9.18
N LYS A 211 12.38 -3.23 -8.75
CA LYS A 211 12.72 -3.59 -7.37
C LYS A 211 12.10 -2.62 -6.37
N PHE A 212 12.14 -1.32 -6.64
CA PHE A 212 11.52 -0.29 -5.81
C PHE A 212 10.00 -0.49 -5.69
N ILE A 213 9.30 -0.66 -6.81
CA ILE A 213 7.84 -0.90 -6.81
C ILE A 213 7.51 -2.17 -6.00
N MET A 214 8.22 -3.26 -6.27
CA MET A 214 8.01 -4.52 -5.55
C MET A 214 8.30 -4.41 -4.06
N ARG A 215 9.35 -3.67 -3.68
CA ARG A 215 9.71 -3.40 -2.29
C ARG A 215 8.59 -2.67 -1.55
N GLU A 216 8.00 -1.66 -2.18
CA GLU A 216 6.87 -0.93 -1.62
C GLU A 216 5.62 -1.79 -1.48
N ILE A 217 5.28 -2.61 -2.49
CA ILE A 217 4.15 -3.54 -2.42
C ILE A 217 4.35 -4.55 -1.29
N LYS A 218 5.53 -5.17 -1.23
CA LYS A 218 5.92 -6.13 -0.18
C LYS A 218 5.84 -5.53 1.22
N ALA A 219 6.28 -4.28 1.39
CA ALA A 219 6.17 -3.57 2.67
C ALA A 219 4.71 -3.37 3.09
N SER A 220 3.83 -2.89 2.20
CA SER A 220 2.41 -2.75 2.52
C SER A 220 1.73 -4.09 2.79
N LEU A 221 2.10 -5.13 2.04
CA LEU A 221 1.60 -6.48 2.23
C LEU A 221 1.95 -7.00 3.63
N PHE A 222 3.21 -6.85 4.05
CA PHE A 222 3.67 -7.25 5.38
C PHE A 222 2.89 -6.56 6.50
N VAL A 223 2.73 -5.24 6.42
CA VAL A 223 1.97 -4.46 7.41
C VAL A 223 0.51 -4.92 7.45
N CYS A 224 -0.14 -5.13 6.30
CA CYS A 224 -1.50 -5.67 6.24
C CYS A 224 -1.59 -7.02 6.94
N LYS A 225 -0.65 -7.93 6.66
CA LYS A 225 -0.67 -9.28 7.25
C LYS A 225 -0.51 -9.27 8.76
N ILE A 226 0.40 -8.47 9.32
CA ILE A 226 0.53 -8.33 10.78
C ILE A 226 -0.81 -7.86 11.39
N MET A 227 -1.44 -6.86 10.77
CA MET A 227 -2.70 -6.30 11.26
C MET A 227 -3.88 -7.28 11.13
N LEU A 228 -3.88 -8.12 10.10
CA LEU A 228 -4.92 -9.14 9.87
C LEU A 228 -4.73 -10.37 10.76
N ALA A 229 -3.48 -10.75 11.06
CA ALA A 229 -3.18 -11.79 12.05
C ALA A 229 -3.66 -11.39 13.45
N GLN A 230 -3.59 -10.10 13.81
CA GLN A 230 -4.20 -9.58 15.05
C GLN A 230 -5.72 -9.75 15.10
N MET A 231 -6.36 -9.98 13.95
CA MET A 231 -7.78 -10.29 13.84
C MET A 231 -8.09 -11.79 13.75
N ASP A 232 -7.08 -12.64 13.89
CA ASP A 232 -7.14 -14.09 13.66
C ASP A 232 -7.42 -14.47 12.18
N ILE A 233 -6.97 -13.63 11.23
CA ILE A 233 -7.11 -13.87 9.79
C ILE A 233 -5.73 -14.22 9.21
N ASN A 234 -5.46 -15.52 9.05
CA ASN A 234 -4.14 -16.01 8.65
C ASN A 234 -3.88 -15.99 7.13
N ASP A 235 -4.94 -16.19 6.33
CA ASP A 235 -4.87 -16.22 4.86
C ASP A 235 -5.83 -15.19 4.24
N PRO A 236 -5.62 -13.89 4.51
CA PRO A 236 -6.63 -12.86 4.24
C PRO A 236 -6.94 -12.67 2.75
N PHE A 237 -5.98 -12.95 1.87
CA PHE A 237 -6.10 -12.72 0.42
C PHE A 237 -6.60 -13.95 -0.35
N CYS A 238 -6.80 -15.09 0.32
CA CYS A 238 -7.28 -16.30 -0.31
C CYS A 238 -8.80 -16.26 -0.57
N ILE A 239 -9.22 -16.47 -1.83
CA ILE A 239 -10.62 -16.56 -2.22
C ILE A 239 -11.04 -18.03 -2.16
N THR A 240 -12.05 -18.36 -1.37
CA THR A 240 -12.48 -19.75 -1.12
C THR A 240 -13.16 -20.42 -2.33
N ARG A 241 -13.44 -19.66 -3.39
CA ARG A 241 -14.08 -20.17 -4.62
C ARG A 241 -12.99 -20.72 -5.56
N LYS A 242 -12.75 -22.04 -5.50
CA LYS A 242 -11.83 -22.82 -6.35
C LYS A 242 -10.34 -22.47 -6.16
N ARG A 243 -9.67 -23.22 -5.29
CA ARG A 243 -8.22 -23.16 -4.98
C ARG A 243 -7.32 -23.39 -6.21
N ILE A 244 -7.05 -22.36 -7.02
CA ILE A 244 -5.95 -22.44 -7.99
C ILE A 244 -5.01 -21.25 -7.88
N ILE A 245 -5.51 -20.05 -7.54
CA ILE A 245 -4.71 -18.84 -7.60
C ILE A 245 -4.63 -18.16 -6.23
N ASP A 246 -3.43 -18.12 -5.66
CA ASP A 246 -3.14 -17.39 -4.44
C ASP A 246 -2.74 -15.96 -4.78
N ALA A 247 -3.61 -15.01 -4.47
CA ALA A 247 -3.38 -13.59 -4.69
C ALA A 247 -2.12 -13.08 -3.96
N GLU A 248 -1.82 -13.59 -2.76
CA GLU A 248 -0.61 -13.20 -2.03
C GLU A 248 0.65 -13.64 -2.80
N GLU A 249 0.65 -14.85 -3.36
CA GLU A 249 1.76 -15.33 -4.18
C GLU A 249 1.92 -14.50 -5.46
N ILE A 250 0.81 -14.11 -6.11
CA ILE A 250 0.89 -13.20 -7.27
C ILE A 250 1.52 -11.85 -6.87
N MET A 251 1.10 -11.25 -5.74
CA MET A 251 1.61 -9.94 -5.28
C MET A 251 3.13 -9.93 -5.09
N VAL A 252 3.76 -11.08 -4.81
CA VAL A 252 5.20 -11.19 -4.54
C VAL A 252 5.98 -11.97 -5.61
N SER A 253 5.28 -12.53 -6.60
CA SER A 253 5.86 -13.32 -7.68
C SER A 253 6.78 -12.49 -8.58
N ASN A 254 7.75 -13.17 -9.18
CA ASN A 254 8.55 -12.60 -10.25
C ASN A 254 7.76 -12.52 -11.57
N ASP A 255 6.78 -13.40 -11.79
CA ASP A 255 6.09 -13.54 -13.07
C ASP A 255 5.07 -12.42 -13.34
N PHE A 256 4.67 -11.66 -12.32
CA PHE A 256 3.70 -10.58 -12.46
C PHE A 256 4.39 -9.25 -12.83
N ILE A 257 4.54 -8.33 -11.87
CA ILE A 257 5.18 -7.04 -12.11
C ILE A 257 6.63 -7.18 -12.60
N PRO A 258 7.48 -8.05 -12.03
CA PRO A 258 8.88 -8.11 -12.41
C PRO A 258 9.17 -8.63 -13.82
N GLU A 259 8.32 -9.48 -14.38
CA GLU A 259 8.46 -9.96 -15.75
C GLU A 259 7.58 -9.22 -16.75
N LEU A 260 6.29 -8.99 -16.44
CA LEU A 260 5.36 -8.40 -17.41
C LEU A 260 5.67 -6.93 -17.70
N ILE A 261 6.07 -6.14 -16.70
CA ILE A 261 6.38 -4.72 -16.94
C ILE A 261 7.62 -4.56 -17.83
N PRO A 262 8.75 -5.26 -17.58
CA PRO A 262 9.85 -5.27 -18.53
C PRO A 262 9.49 -5.85 -19.90
N ALA A 263 8.62 -6.87 -19.97
CA ALA A 263 8.15 -7.41 -21.25
C ALA A 263 7.35 -6.38 -22.07
N LEU A 264 6.46 -5.61 -21.43
CA LEU A 264 5.79 -4.46 -22.03
C LEU A 264 6.80 -3.43 -22.53
N ALA A 265 7.80 -3.07 -21.72
CA ALA A 265 8.85 -2.14 -22.12
C ALA A 265 9.64 -2.62 -23.35
N ARG A 266 9.93 -3.93 -23.44
CA ARG A 266 10.58 -4.53 -24.62
C ARG A 266 9.66 -4.55 -25.84
N GLY A 267 8.38 -4.90 -25.66
CA GLY A 267 7.38 -4.88 -26.74
C GLY A 267 7.27 -3.48 -27.37
N LEU A 268 7.29 -2.44 -26.54
CA LEU A 268 7.27 -1.05 -26.96
C LEU A 268 8.48 -0.68 -27.83
N ARG A 269 9.69 -1.05 -27.38
CA ARG A 269 10.93 -0.75 -28.10
C ARG A 269 10.97 -1.39 -29.50
N HIS A 270 10.35 -2.55 -29.68
CA HIS A 270 10.36 -3.28 -30.94
C HIS A 270 9.05 -3.10 -31.74
N SER A 271 8.17 -2.18 -31.32
CA SER A 271 6.85 -1.93 -31.94
C SER A 271 6.04 -3.22 -32.16
N ASN A 272 6.14 -4.18 -31.22
CA ASN A 272 5.47 -5.47 -31.33
C ASN A 272 4.11 -5.43 -30.63
N GLU A 273 3.08 -5.08 -31.38
CA GLU A 273 1.71 -4.95 -30.88
C GLU A 273 1.14 -6.25 -30.29
N GLN A 274 1.49 -7.40 -30.86
CA GLN A 274 1.03 -8.70 -30.35
C GLN A 274 1.59 -8.97 -28.94
N VAL A 275 2.89 -8.72 -28.73
CA VAL A 275 3.52 -8.84 -27.40
C VAL A 275 2.91 -7.86 -26.41
N LEU A 276 2.65 -6.61 -26.84
CA LEU A 276 2.04 -5.58 -26.00
C LEU A 276 0.65 -5.97 -25.52
N ASN A 277 -0.19 -6.48 -26.42
CA ASN A 277 -1.55 -6.92 -26.08
C ASN A 277 -1.50 -8.15 -25.16
N HIS A 278 -0.74 -9.19 -25.51
CA HIS A 278 -0.62 -10.37 -24.64
C HIS A 278 -0.09 -10.06 -23.24
N CYS A 279 0.94 -9.22 -23.13
CA CYS A 279 1.49 -8.84 -21.83
C CYS A 279 0.51 -7.98 -21.03
N SER A 280 -0.25 -7.11 -21.70
CA SER A 280 -1.28 -6.30 -21.05
C SER A 280 -2.42 -7.16 -20.54
N ASP A 281 -2.90 -8.11 -21.35
CA ASP A 281 -4.00 -9.01 -20.97
C ASP A 281 -3.59 -9.94 -19.81
N ALA A 282 -2.37 -10.48 -19.85
CA ALA A 282 -1.79 -11.22 -18.72
C ALA A 282 -1.65 -10.35 -17.46
N PHE A 283 -1.28 -9.07 -17.62
CA PHE A 283 -1.21 -8.12 -16.51
C PHE A 283 -2.59 -7.90 -15.88
N TYR A 284 -3.63 -7.65 -16.68
CA TYR A 284 -4.98 -7.43 -16.15
C TYR A 284 -5.54 -8.68 -15.48
N PHE A 285 -5.30 -9.86 -16.04
CA PHE A 285 -5.71 -11.12 -15.43
C PHE A 285 -5.12 -11.30 -14.02
N LEU A 286 -3.79 -11.15 -13.88
CA LEU A 286 -3.13 -11.28 -12.58
C LEU A 286 -3.50 -10.14 -11.62
N LEU A 287 -3.69 -8.93 -12.14
CA LEU A 287 -4.14 -7.79 -11.35
C LEU A 287 -5.54 -8.02 -10.76
N ASP A 288 -6.48 -8.52 -11.55
CA ASP A 288 -7.85 -8.76 -11.11
C ASP A 288 -7.89 -9.79 -9.98
N GLU A 289 -7.10 -10.87 -10.07
CA GLU A 289 -6.94 -11.85 -8.98
C GLU A 289 -6.37 -11.21 -7.70
N VAL A 290 -5.35 -10.34 -7.84
CA VAL A 290 -4.78 -9.57 -6.72
C VAL A 290 -5.82 -8.67 -6.07
N LEU A 291 -6.58 -7.91 -6.87
CA LEU A 291 -7.59 -6.97 -6.37
C LEU A 291 -8.78 -7.70 -5.74
N LEU A 292 -9.18 -8.84 -6.29
CA LEU A 292 -10.18 -9.72 -5.67
C LEU A 292 -9.69 -10.24 -4.31
N GLY A 293 -8.43 -10.65 -4.19
CA GLY A 293 -7.84 -11.06 -2.92
C GLY A 293 -7.84 -9.94 -1.88
N ILE A 294 -7.47 -8.72 -2.27
CA ILE A 294 -7.53 -7.55 -1.38
C ILE A 294 -8.97 -7.23 -0.97
N ASN A 295 -9.92 -7.27 -1.91
CA ASN A 295 -11.35 -7.09 -1.61
C ASN A 295 -11.88 -8.15 -0.66
N ASN A 296 -11.45 -9.40 -0.79
CA ASN A 296 -11.78 -10.47 0.14
C ASN A 296 -11.25 -10.19 1.54
N ALA A 297 -10.01 -9.70 1.67
CA ALA A 297 -9.45 -9.31 2.96
C ALA A 297 -10.27 -8.18 3.62
N ILE A 298 -10.67 -7.17 2.84
CA ILE A 298 -11.51 -6.05 3.29
C ILE A 298 -12.89 -6.54 3.73
N LYS A 299 -13.52 -7.39 2.91
CA LYS A 299 -14.82 -8.00 3.19
C LYS A 299 -14.77 -8.85 4.47
N THR A 300 -13.73 -9.65 4.64
CA THR A 300 -13.53 -10.49 5.83
C THR A 300 -13.33 -9.62 7.08
N ALA A 301 -12.41 -8.66 7.03
CA ALA A 301 -12.12 -7.75 8.14
C ALA A 301 -13.34 -6.89 8.56
N SER A 302 -14.22 -6.57 7.60
CA SER A 302 -15.46 -5.85 7.84
C SER A 302 -16.64 -6.72 8.27
N ARG A 303 -16.47 -8.05 8.35
CA ARG A 303 -17.55 -9.02 8.60
C ARG A 303 -18.66 -8.94 7.54
N ASN A 304 -18.26 -8.90 6.28
CA ASN A 304 -19.12 -8.75 5.10
C ASN A 304 -19.92 -7.43 5.06
N LYS A 305 -19.51 -6.41 5.82
CA LYS A 305 -20.21 -5.10 5.84
C LYS A 305 -19.69 -4.13 4.79
N LEU A 306 -18.45 -4.30 4.34
CA LEU A 306 -17.85 -3.50 3.28
C LEU A 306 -17.55 -4.41 2.09
N GLU A 307 -18.34 -4.24 1.04
CA GLU A 307 -18.14 -4.86 -0.27
C GLU A 307 -17.78 -3.75 -1.24
N LEU A 308 -16.65 -3.91 -1.91
CA LEU A 308 -16.14 -2.95 -2.87
C LEU A 308 -16.18 -3.55 -4.26
N GLU A 309 -16.42 -2.71 -5.25
CA GLU A 309 -16.15 -3.06 -6.64
C GLU A 309 -14.66 -3.35 -6.84
N LEU A 310 -14.33 -4.07 -7.92
CA LEU A 310 -12.98 -4.56 -8.16
C LEU A 310 -11.92 -3.43 -8.13
N TYR A 311 -12.21 -2.32 -8.79
CA TYR A 311 -11.32 -1.16 -8.90
C TYR A 311 -11.62 -0.03 -7.90
N GLU A 312 -12.58 -0.22 -6.99
CA GLU A 312 -12.99 0.82 -6.03
C GLU A 312 -12.02 0.91 -4.84
N LEU A 313 -11.69 2.13 -4.41
CA LEU A 313 -10.83 2.36 -3.25
C LEU A 313 -11.67 2.45 -1.96
N ILE A 314 -11.10 2.02 -0.82
CA ILE A 314 -11.77 2.09 0.49
C ILE A 314 -12.08 3.54 0.90
N PHE A 315 -11.20 4.47 0.54
CA PHE A 315 -11.37 5.89 0.80
C PHE A 315 -11.38 6.61 -0.54
N ASP A 316 -12.15 7.69 -0.62
CA ASP A 316 -12.28 8.48 -1.84
C ASP A 316 -10.96 9.22 -2.17
N THR A 317 -10.07 8.53 -2.88
CA THR A 317 -8.83 9.08 -3.45
C THR A 317 -8.72 8.80 -4.95
N GLN A 318 -9.85 8.46 -5.58
CA GLN A 318 -9.91 8.07 -6.99
C GLN A 318 -9.48 9.18 -7.94
N GLN A 319 -9.73 10.44 -7.57
CA GLN A 319 -9.26 11.62 -8.33
C GLN A 319 -7.74 11.62 -8.53
N ILE A 320 -6.95 11.00 -7.65
CA ILE A 320 -5.50 10.89 -7.82
C ILE A 320 -5.17 10.05 -9.05
N LEU A 321 -5.92 8.97 -9.28
CA LEU A 321 -5.70 8.04 -10.39
C LEU A 321 -6.13 8.60 -11.75
N GLN A 322 -6.88 9.71 -11.75
CA GLN A 322 -7.40 10.38 -12.95
C GLN A 322 -6.51 11.55 -13.40
N ASN A 323 -5.48 11.92 -12.62
CA ASN A 323 -4.53 13.01 -12.88
C ASN A 323 -3.17 12.52 -13.38
#